data_AF-A0A9E5JZE6-F1
#
_entry.id   AF-A0A9E5JZE6-F1
#
_cell.length_a   1.000
_cell.length_b   1.000
_cell.length_c   1.000
_cell.angle_alpha   90.00
_cell.angle_beta   90.00
_cell.angle_gamma   90.00
#
_symmetry.space_group_name_H-M   'P 1'
#
loop_
_entity.id
_entity.type
_entity.pdbx_description
1 polymer ?
#
loop_
_entity_poly.entity_id
_entity_poly.type
_entity_poly.pdbx_seq_one_letter_code
_entity_poly.pdbx_strand_id
1 'polypeptide(L)'
;MSAGIRPFLMALMVGNGANAGNLSPLSAVGLIVRGLMEQAGLPGHEAAVFLANFTAHFLVSVAAYFLMGGHRIHGRLEEKNEGKVHLEVKQKMTLLVLCLWALGVLSGMFPPGLSSLAAVAVLFLLQAEEEIPVFRSVPWSVILMVCGVSTLVGILEKTGGLNLFTSLLAGMTSPAWVNGTMAFVTGLISTYSSTSGVVYPAFLPTVPGLVERLGGGNPLEIALSINVGAALVDVSPLSTVGALCMAALPSGQDGRKLFRQLLVWGFSMVVVGALFCQFGIRYFAR
;
A
#
# COMPACT_ATOMS: atom_id res chain seq x y z
N MET A 1 -23.64 11.04 8.74
CA MET A 1 -23.81 10.32 7.45
C MET A 1 -25.24 10.52 6.98
N SER A 2 -25.48 11.57 6.19
CA SER A 2 -26.82 12.02 5.79
C SER A 2 -27.43 11.25 4.61
N ALA A 3 -26.63 10.43 3.92
CA ALA A 3 -27.00 9.80 2.64
C ALA A 3 -27.46 8.32 2.73
N GLY A 4 -27.74 7.78 3.92
CA GLY A 4 -28.19 6.38 4.08
C GLY A 4 -27.16 5.30 3.69
N ILE A 5 -25.89 5.68 3.51
CA ILE A 5 -24.81 4.77 3.12
C ILE A 5 -24.39 3.90 4.32
N ARG A 6 -24.28 2.59 4.11
CA ARG A 6 -23.79 1.65 5.13
C ARG A 6 -22.33 2.01 5.50
N PRO A 7 -21.97 2.16 6.79
CA PRO A 7 -20.61 2.51 7.20
C PRO A 7 -19.55 1.55 6.69
N PHE A 8 -19.90 0.26 6.63
CA PHE A 8 -18.99 -0.75 6.11
C PHE A 8 -18.65 -0.51 4.63
N LEU A 9 -19.64 -0.19 3.78
CA LEU A 9 -19.35 0.14 2.37
C LEU A 9 -18.49 1.39 2.26
N MET A 10 -18.76 2.41 3.08
CA MET A 10 -17.97 3.64 3.10
C MET A 10 -16.52 3.38 3.50
N ALA A 11 -16.30 2.58 4.55
CA ALA A 11 -14.97 2.15 4.97
C ALA A 11 -14.24 1.38 3.86
N LEU A 12 -14.94 0.50 3.12
CA LEU A 12 -14.34 -0.20 2.00
C LEU A 12 -13.94 0.73 0.85
N MET A 13 -14.79 1.70 0.48
CA MET A 13 -14.47 2.63 -0.61
C MET A 13 -13.32 3.56 -0.25
N VAL A 14 -13.34 4.12 0.96
CA VAL A 14 -12.27 5.00 1.45
C VAL A 14 -10.96 4.21 1.61
N GLY A 15 -11.03 3.04 2.25
CA GLY A 15 -9.84 2.24 2.55
C GLY A 15 -9.16 1.69 1.29
N ASN A 16 -9.94 1.10 0.37
CA ASN A 16 -9.38 0.62 -0.91
C ASN A 16 -8.92 1.79 -1.79
N GLY A 17 -9.61 2.93 -1.78
CA GLY A 17 -9.19 4.12 -2.51
C GLY A 17 -7.83 4.65 -2.02
N ALA A 18 -7.63 4.71 -0.70
CA ALA A 18 -6.35 5.07 -0.11
C ALA A 18 -5.24 4.07 -0.48
N ASN A 19 -5.51 2.77 -0.38
CA ASN A 19 -4.53 1.73 -0.67
C ASN A 19 -4.20 1.59 -2.16
N ALA A 20 -5.14 1.89 -3.07
CA ALA A 20 -4.90 1.90 -4.51
C ALA A 20 -3.75 2.85 -4.91
N GLY A 21 -3.65 4.01 -4.25
CA GLY A 21 -2.60 5.00 -4.45
C GLY A 21 -1.30 4.76 -3.67
N ASN A 22 -1.32 3.83 -2.71
CA ASN A 22 -0.26 3.67 -1.72
C ASN A 22 1.04 3.10 -2.30
N LEU A 23 1.00 2.42 -3.45
CA LEU A 23 2.18 1.94 -4.17
C LEU A 23 2.55 2.79 -5.40
N SER A 24 2.09 4.04 -5.45
CA SER A 24 2.49 4.95 -6.52
C SER A 24 3.97 5.35 -6.41
N PRO A 25 4.62 5.75 -7.52
CA PRO A 25 6.03 6.18 -7.50
C PRO A 25 6.33 7.39 -6.60
N LEU A 26 5.29 8.12 -6.19
CA LEU A 26 5.39 9.31 -5.36
C LEU A 26 5.14 9.03 -3.87
N SER A 27 4.53 7.90 -3.53
CA SER A 27 4.16 7.60 -2.14
C SER A 27 5.36 7.10 -1.35
N ALA A 28 5.40 7.40 -0.05
CA ALA A 28 6.47 6.91 0.83
C ALA A 28 6.61 5.38 0.80
N VAL A 29 5.49 4.65 0.73
CA VAL A 29 5.51 3.18 0.64
C VAL A 29 6.01 2.69 -0.72
N GLY A 30 5.62 3.36 -1.82
CA GLY A 30 6.13 3.05 -3.15
C GLY A 30 7.65 3.24 -3.26
N LEU A 31 8.21 4.24 -2.57
CA LEU A 31 9.67 4.44 -2.50
C LEU A 31 10.39 3.33 -1.73
N ILE A 32 9.80 2.86 -0.63
CA ILE A 32 10.34 1.71 0.12
C ILE A 32 10.36 0.48 -0.80
N VAL A 33 9.24 0.19 -1.46
CA VAL A 33 9.14 -0.95 -2.39
C VAL A 33 10.14 -0.81 -3.54
N ARG A 34 10.28 0.36 -4.14
CA ARG A 34 11.28 0.62 -5.19
C ARG A 34 12.69 0.26 -4.72
N GLY A 35 13.11 0.75 -3.55
CA GLY A 35 14.44 0.45 -3.03
C GLY A 35 14.66 -1.04 -2.75
N LEU A 36 13.64 -1.73 -2.25
CA LEU A 36 13.69 -3.18 -2.02
C LEU A 36 13.69 -3.99 -3.32
N MET A 37 12.96 -3.53 -4.34
CA MET A 37 12.98 -4.10 -5.69
C MET A 37 14.35 -3.93 -6.33
N GLU A 38 14.99 -2.76 -6.20
CA GLU A 38 16.36 -2.53 -6.65
C GLU A 38 17.35 -3.49 -5.95
N GLN A 39 17.22 -3.69 -4.63
CA GLN A 39 18.03 -4.67 -3.88
C GLN A 39 17.79 -6.11 -4.32
N ALA A 40 16.56 -6.44 -4.71
CA ALA A 40 16.20 -7.75 -5.25
C ALA A 40 16.58 -7.92 -6.75
N GLY A 41 17.26 -6.95 -7.36
CA GLY A 41 17.68 -7.01 -8.76
C GLY A 41 16.57 -6.76 -9.78
N LEU A 42 15.49 -6.08 -9.37
CA LEU A 42 14.31 -5.75 -10.19
C LEU A 42 14.06 -4.22 -10.31
N PRO A 43 15.04 -3.42 -10.79
CA PRO A 43 14.86 -1.97 -10.91
C PRO A 43 13.87 -1.58 -12.02
N GLY A 44 13.26 -0.39 -11.91
CA GLY A 44 12.51 0.24 -13.02
C GLY A 44 11.09 -0.28 -13.28
N HIS A 45 10.51 -1.01 -12.32
CA HIS A 45 9.17 -1.59 -12.43
C HIS A 45 8.11 -0.88 -11.56
N GLU A 46 8.32 0.38 -11.20
CA GLU A 46 7.42 1.14 -10.31
C GLU A 46 6.01 1.29 -10.89
N ALA A 47 5.90 1.50 -12.21
CA ALA A 47 4.62 1.59 -12.89
C ALA A 47 3.84 0.26 -12.85
N ALA A 48 4.54 -0.87 -13.00
CA ALA A 48 3.94 -2.19 -12.92
C ALA A 48 3.42 -2.49 -11.50
N VAL A 49 4.23 -2.16 -10.48
CA VAL A 49 3.85 -2.27 -9.06
C VAL A 49 2.60 -1.43 -8.78
N PHE A 50 2.61 -0.16 -9.21
CA PHE A 50 1.48 0.74 -9.02
C PHE A 50 0.21 0.23 -9.74
N LEU A 51 0.31 -0.10 -11.03
CA LEU A 51 -0.84 -0.53 -11.84
C LEU A 51 -1.43 -1.85 -11.35
N ALA A 52 -0.60 -2.82 -10.95
CA ALA A 52 -1.07 -4.08 -10.39
C ALA A 52 -1.88 -3.86 -9.10
N ASN A 53 -1.34 -3.05 -8.18
CA ASN A 53 -1.99 -2.71 -6.92
C ASN A 53 -3.27 -1.89 -7.12
N PHE A 54 -3.19 -0.86 -7.96
CA PHE A 54 -4.34 -0.01 -8.30
C PHE A 54 -5.46 -0.85 -8.90
N THR A 55 -5.14 -1.74 -9.84
CA THR A 55 -6.14 -2.59 -10.50
C THR A 55 -6.77 -3.56 -9.51
N ALA A 56 -5.98 -4.19 -8.63
CA ALA A 56 -6.50 -5.10 -7.61
C ALA A 56 -7.50 -4.38 -6.69
N HIS A 57 -7.12 -3.23 -6.14
CA HIS A 57 -8.01 -2.43 -5.28
C HIS A 57 -9.22 -1.87 -6.02
N PHE A 58 -9.06 -1.46 -7.29
CA PHE A 58 -10.16 -0.98 -8.12
C PHE A 58 -11.20 -2.10 -8.34
N LEU A 59 -10.77 -3.29 -8.76
CA LEU A 59 -11.66 -4.42 -8.99
C LEU A 59 -12.40 -4.84 -7.71
N VAL A 60 -11.68 -4.91 -6.60
CA VAL A 60 -12.25 -5.23 -5.28
C VAL A 60 -13.25 -4.15 -4.84
N SER A 61 -12.95 -2.87 -5.07
CA SER A 61 -13.86 -1.76 -4.77
C SER A 61 -15.14 -1.81 -5.60
N VAL A 62 -15.01 -2.05 -6.91
CA VAL A 62 -16.16 -2.22 -7.80
C VAL A 62 -17.02 -3.39 -7.36
N ALA A 63 -16.41 -4.54 -7.06
CA ALA A 63 -17.12 -5.71 -6.55
C ALA A 63 -17.85 -5.41 -5.23
N ALA A 64 -17.17 -4.80 -4.25
CA ALA A 64 -17.76 -4.41 -2.97
C ALA A 64 -18.94 -3.45 -3.17
N TYR A 65 -18.79 -2.44 -4.05
CA TYR A 65 -19.84 -1.48 -4.36
C TYR A 65 -21.11 -2.18 -4.88
N PHE A 66 -20.99 -3.10 -5.84
CA PHE A 66 -22.16 -3.80 -6.37
C PHE A 66 -22.74 -4.81 -5.37
N LEU A 67 -21.91 -5.63 -4.74
CA LEU A 67 -22.33 -6.66 -3.76
C LEU A 67 -23.04 -6.06 -2.55
N MET A 68 -22.63 -4.88 -2.12
CA MET A 68 -23.22 -4.21 -0.95
C MET A 68 -24.42 -3.32 -1.28
N GLY A 69 -24.84 -3.28 -2.55
CA GLY A 69 -26.00 -2.50 -3.00
C GLY A 69 -25.72 -1.01 -3.20
N GLY A 70 -24.45 -0.64 -3.44
CA GLY A 70 -24.05 0.73 -3.76
C GLY A 70 -24.82 1.32 -4.95
N HIS A 71 -25.09 0.51 -5.97
CA HIS A 71 -25.90 0.88 -7.14
C HIS A 71 -27.36 1.26 -6.81
N ARG A 72 -27.85 0.92 -5.60
CA ARG A 72 -29.19 1.28 -5.13
C ARG A 72 -29.21 2.58 -4.34
N ILE A 73 -28.04 3.13 -4.00
CA ILE A 73 -27.91 4.37 -3.25
C ILE A 73 -28.28 5.53 -4.19
N HIS A 74 -29.56 5.90 -4.13
CA HIS A 74 -30.07 7.11 -4.77
C HIS A 74 -30.24 8.14 -3.67
N GLY A 75 -29.23 8.99 -3.51
CA GLY A 75 -29.27 10.13 -2.60
C GLY A 75 -29.17 11.41 -3.42
N ARG A 76 -30.05 12.37 -3.14
CA ARG A 76 -29.77 13.76 -3.49
C ARG A 76 -28.57 14.15 -2.63
N LEU A 77 -27.43 14.47 -3.25
CA LEU A 77 -26.38 15.18 -2.53
C LEU A 77 -27.04 16.48 -2.06
N GLU A 78 -27.35 16.58 -0.77
CA GLU A 78 -27.53 17.89 -0.18
C GLU A 78 -26.15 18.53 -0.29
N GLU A 79 -25.98 19.36 -1.32
CA GLU A 79 -24.90 20.34 -1.34
C GLU A 79 -25.12 21.19 -0.10
N LYS A 80 -24.45 20.81 0.98
CA LYS A 80 -24.17 21.72 2.06
C LYS A 80 -23.38 22.82 1.37
N ASN A 81 -24.01 23.97 1.18
CA ASN A 81 -23.43 25.13 0.50
C ASN A 81 -22.35 25.71 1.43
N GLU A 82 -21.26 24.95 1.56
CA GLU A 82 -20.01 25.40 2.14
C GLU A 82 -19.48 26.40 1.11
N GLY A 83 -19.70 27.69 1.38
CA GLY A 83 -19.40 28.78 0.45
C GLY A 83 -17.99 28.66 -0.13
N LYS A 84 -17.78 29.25 -1.32
CA LYS A 84 -16.51 29.13 -2.07
C LYS A 84 -15.30 29.30 -1.15
N VAL A 85 -14.60 28.19 -0.89
CA VAL A 85 -13.34 28.19 -0.14
C VAL A 85 -12.29 28.84 -1.02
N HIS A 86 -11.82 30.02 -0.64
CA HIS A 86 -10.71 30.68 -1.31
C HIS A 86 -9.39 30.15 -0.75
N LEU A 87 -8.53 29.63 -1.64
CA LEU A 87 -7.20 29.18 -1.24
C LEU A 87 -6.35 30.37 -0.80
N GLU A 88 -5.77 30.27 0.38
CA GLU A 88 -4.81 31.23 0.89
C GLU A 88 -3.52 31.24 0.05
N VAL A 89 -2.78 32.34 0.08
CA VAL A 89 -1.51 32.47 -0.66
C VAL A 89 -0.53 31.35 -0.27
N LYS A 90 -0.44 31.03 1.03
CA LYS A 90 0.39 29.92 1.54
C LYS A 90 -0.03 28.57 0.93
N GLN A 91 -1.33 28.27 0.90
CA GLN A 91 -1.85 27.03 0.30
C GLN A 91 -1.55 26.95 -1.20
N LYS A 92 -1.65 28.05 -1.94
CA LYS A 92 -1.27 28.10 -3.36
C LYS A 92 0.22 27.86 -3.56
N MET A 93 1.07 28.38 -2.68
CA MET A 93 2.52 28.15 -2.71
C MET A 93 2.84 26.69 -2.41
N THR A 94 2.24 26.10 -1.37
CA THR A 94 2.38 24.67 -1.07
C THR A 94 1.95 23.80 -2.25
N LEU A 95 0.80 24.11 -2.87
CA LEU A 95 0.34 23.41 -4.07
C LEU A 95 1.32 23.53 -5.25
N LEU A 96 1.87 24.73 -5.48
CA LEU A 96 2.82 24.94 -6.57
C LEU A 96 4.10 24.14 -6.36
N VAL A 97 4.68 24.17 -5.16
CA VAL A 97 5.89 23.38 -4.83
C VAL A 97 5.59 21.88 -4.95
N LEU A 98 4.46 21.42 -4.44
CA LEU A 98 4.04 20.02 -4.55
C LEU A 98 3.89 19.58 -6.01
N CYS A 99 3.23 20.38 -6.85
CA CYS A 99 3.06 20.08 -8.27
C CYS A 99 4.40 20.03 -9.01
N LEU A 100 5.27 21.01 -8.79
CA LEU A 100 6.60 21.03 -9.41
C LEU A 100 7.46 19.84 -8.96
N TRP A 101 7.42 19.52 -7.67
CA TRP A 101 8.12 18.36 -7.11
C TRP A 101 7.59 17.05 -7.70
N ALA A 102 6.27 16.85 -7.71
CA ALA A 102 5.64 15.65 -8.27
C ALA A 102 5.98 15.47 -9.75
N LEU A 103 5.92 16.55 -10.55
CA LEU A 103 6.33 16.52 -11.96
C LEU A 103 7.81 16.15 -12.12
N GLY A 104 8.69 16.73 -11.30
CA GLY A 104 10.13 16.44 -11.33
C GLY A 104 10.48 15.00 -10.92
N VAL A 105 9.73 14.40 -9.99
CA VAL A 105 9.90 12.99 -9.63
C VAL A 105 9.36 12.10 -10.75
N LEU A 106 8.16 12.39 -11.29
CA LEU A 106 7.54 11.59 -12.36
C LEU A 106 8.33 11.63 -13.67
N SER A 107 9.01 12.75 -13.97
CA SER A 107 9.91 12.87 -15.13
C SER A 107 11.28 12.22 -14.91
N GLY A 108 11.55 11.69 -13.72
CA GLY A 108 12.84 11.09 -13.36
C GLY A 108 13.96 12.10 -13.12
N MET A 109 13.65 13.41 -13.05
CA MET A 109 14.65 14.46 -12.83
C MET A 109 15.23 14.44 -11.42
N PHE A 110 14.43 14.04 -10.41
CA PHE A 110 14.84 14.10 -9.02
C PHE A 110 14.61 12.78 -8.28
N PRO A 111 15.57 12.36 -7.42
CA PRO A 111 15.34 11.26 -6.50
C PRO A 111 14.29 11.68 -5.46
N PRO A 112 13.18 10.95 -5.30
CA PRO A 112 12.02 11.37 -4.52
C PRO A 112 12.32 11.58 -3.03
N GLY A 113 13.17 10.74 -2.43
CA GLY A 113 13.56 10.86 -1.03
C GLY A 113 14.26 12.19 -0.72
N LEU A 114 15.44 12.41 -1.30
CA LEU A 114 16.24 13.63 -1.04
C LEU A 114 15.55 14.90 -1.55
N SER A 115 14.86 14.83 -2.70
CA SER A 115 14.17 16.00 -3.26
C SER A 115 12.95 16.43 -2.46
N SER A 116 12.29 15.51 -1.74
CA SER A 116 11.20 15.88 -0.83
C SER A 116 11.69 16.76 0.33
N LEU A 117 12.88 16.46 0.87
CA LEU A 117 13.51 17.30 1.90
C LEU A 117 13.87 18.68 1.37
N ALA A 118 14.38 18.76 0.14
CA ALA A 118 14.66 20.03 -0.52
C ALA A 118 13.36 20.84 -0.76
N ALA A 119 12.29 20.19 -1.20
CA ALA A 119 10.98 20.83 -1.40
C ALA A 119 10.43 21.40 -0.09
N VAL A 120 10.53 20.66 1.02
CA VAL A 120 10.14 21.12 2.36
C VAL A 120 11.01 22.29 2.81
N ALA A 121 12.33 22.23 2.58
CA ALA A 121 13.23 23.35 2.89
C ALA A 121 12.86 24.62 2.14
N VAL A 122 12.48 24.52 0.86
CA VAL A 122 11.96 25.65 0.07
C VAL A 122 10.67 26.21 0.70
N LEU A 123 9.74 25.36 1.15
CA LEU A 123 8.51 25.82 1.81
C LEU A 123 8.77 26.56 3.12
N PHE A 124 9.78 26.13 3.90
CA PHE A 124 10.20 26.84 5.10
C PHE A 124 10.84 28.20 4.77
N LEU A 125 11.73 28.27 3.76
CA LEU A 125 12.31 29.53 3.31
C LEU A 125 11.24 30.52 2.82
N LEU A 126 10.19 30.01 2.20
CA LEU A 126 9.04 30.77 1.74
C LEU A 126 8.02 31.10 2.85
N GLN A 127 8.25 30.66 4.09
CA GLN A 127 7.35 30.81 5.24
C GLN A 127 5.91 30.32 4.96
N ALA A 128 5.78 29.33 4.08
CA ALA A 128 4.51 28.74 3.70
C ALA A 128 4.01 27.72 4.75
N GLU A 129 4.93 27.13 5.52
CA GLU A 129 4.64 26.10 6.53
C GLU A 129 5.42 26.34 7.83
N GLU A 130 4.90 25.81 8.94
CA GLU A 130 5.57 25.85 10.24
C GLU A 130 6.51 24.65 10.42
N GLU A 131 7.73 24.89 10.90
CA GLU A 131 8.75 23.85 11.03
C GLU A 131 8.36 22.74 12.02
N ILE A 132 7.98 23.11 13.25
CA ILE A 132 7.74 22.15 14.34
C ILE A 132 6.61 21.17 14.02
N PRO A 133 5.43 21.60 13.53
CA PRO A 133 4.36 20.67 13.15
C PRO A 133 4.79 19.72 12.03
N VAL A 134 5.51 20.21 11.02
CA VAL A 134 6.00 19.40 9.90
C VAL A 134 6.99 18.33 10.39
N PHE A 135 7.95 18.67 11.25
CA PHE A 135 8.89 17.67 11.82
C PHE A 135 8.19 16.58 12.64
N ARG A 136 7.12 16.93 13.37
CA ARG A 136 6.31 15.97 14.13
C ARG A 136 5.50 15.03 13.24
N SER A 137 5.20 15.44 12.00
CA SER A 137 4.46 14.62 11.04
C SER A 137 5.31 13.52 10.37
N VAL A 138 6.65 13.59 10.52
CA VAL A 138 7.55 12.57 9.98
C VAL A 138 7.29 11.22 10.66
N PRO A 139 7.09 10.13 9.90
CA PRO A 139 6.76 8.82 10.45
C PRO A 139 8.00 8.10 11.00
N TRP A 140 8.57 8.59 12.10
CA TRP A 140 9.81 8.07 12.72
C TRP A 140 9.75 6.57 13.05
N SER A 141 8.59 6.07 13.50
CA SER A 141 8.38 4.65 13.79
C SER A 141 8.53 3.76 12.55
N VAL A 142 8.03 4.22 11.39
CA VAL A 142 8.15 3.49 10.12
C VAL A 142 9.60 3.46 9.65
N ILE A 143 10.31 4.58 9.76
CA ILE A 143 11.74 4.66 9.41
C ILE A 143 12.55 3.68 10.26
N LEU A 144 12.39 3.73 11.59
CA LEU A 144 13.10 2.84 12.51
C LEU A 144 12.78 1.36 12.26
N MET A 145 11.51 1.04 11.98
CA MET A 145 11.08 -0.32 11.69
C MET A 145 11.67 -0.85 10.38
N VAL A 146 11.60 -0.10 9.28
CA VAL A 146 12.20 -0.50 7.99
C VAL A 146 13.70 -0.69 8.15
N CYS A 147 14.40 0.25 8.79
CA CYS A 147 15.83 0.10 9.07
C CYS A 147 16.13 -1.15 9.92
N GLY A 148 15.34 -1.42 10.96
CA GLY A 148 15.50 -2.58 11.82
C GLY A 148 15.31 -3.90 11.07
N VAL A 149 14.22 -4.04 10.31
CA VAL A 149 13.95 -5.25 9.52
C VAL A 149 14.98 -5.43 8.42
N SER A 150 15.37 -4.38 7.69
CA SER A 150 16.43 -4.46 6.69
C SER A 150 17.78 -4.86 7.31
N THR A 151 18.08 -4.40 8.53
CA THR A 151 19.29 -4.83 9.26
C THR A 151 19.21 -6.33 9.59
N LEU A 152 18.07 -6.82 10.07
CA LEU A 152 17.85 -8.24 10.33
C LEU A 152 17.99 -9.08 9.06
N VAL A 153 17.41 -8.63 7.94
CA VAL A 153 17.56 -9.30 6.63
C VAL A 153 19.02 -9.35 6.20
N GLY A 154 19.77 -8.26 6.35
CA GLY A 154 21.22 -8.25 6.08
C GLY A 154 22.03 -9.19 6.98
N ILE A 155 21.61 -9.42 8.23
CA ILE A 155 22.20 -10.45 9.10
C ILE A 155 21.84 -11.85 8.60
N LEU A 156 20.59 -12.08 8.20
CA LEU A 156 20.13 -13.36 7.65
C LEU A 156 20.87 -13.72 6.35
N GLU A 157 21.18 -12.75 5.50
CA GLU A 157 22.00 -12.94 4.30
C GLU A 157 23.40 -13.44 4.66
N LYS A 158 24.07 -12.78 5.61
CA LYS A 158 25.44 -13.13 6.02
C LYS A 158 25.55 -14.45 6.79
N THR A 159 24.48 -14.85 7.48
CA THR A 159 24.46 -16.06 8.33
C THR A 159 23.89 -17.29 7.62
N GLY A 160 23.47 -17.16 6.36
CA GLY A 160 22.79 -18.22 5.61
C GLY A 160 21.33 -18.45 6.03
N GLY A 161 20.80 -17.66 6.96
CA GLY A 161 19.39 -17.71 7.36
C GLY A 161 18.43 -17.43 6.20
N LEU A 162 18.84 -16.59 5.24
CA LEU A 162 18.04 -16.32 4.04
C LEU A 162 17.84 -17.60 3.21
N ASN A 163 18.82 -18.51 3.18
CA ASN A 163 18.72 -19.80 2.49
C ASN A 163 17.73 -20.74 3.17
N LEU A 164 17.66 -20.76 4.50
CA LEU A 164 16.64 -21.52 5.19
C LEU A 164 15.24 -20.96 4.87
N PHE A 165 15.09 -19.64 4.91
CA PHE A 165 13.80 -18.98 4.68
C PHE A 165 13.26 -19.24 3.27
N THR A 166 14.08 -19.04 2.24
CA THR A 166 13.69 -19.30 0.86
C THR A 166 13.48 -20.80 0.58
N SER A 167 14.14 -21.72 1.32
CA SER A 167 13.88 -23.16 1.26
C SER A 167 12.50 -23.52 1.81
N LEU A 168 12.11 -22.91 2.94
CA LEU A 168 10.78 -23.10 3.52
C LEU A 168 9.69 -22.61 2.56
N LEU A 169 9.87 -21.42 1.98
CA LEU A 169 8.94 -20.87 0.99
C LEU A 169 8.85 -21.76 -0.26
N ALA A 170 9.99 -22.24 -0.77
CA ALA A 170 10.02 -23.15 -1.92
C ALA A 170 9.32 -24.49 -1.61
N GLY A 171 9.44 -25.02 -0.39
CA GLY A 171 8.76 -26.24 0.03
C GLY A 171 7.24 -26.11 0.13
N MET A 172 6.70 -24.90 0.24
CA MET A 172 5.26 -24.63 0.30
C MET A 172 4.61 -24.44 -1.07
N THR A 173 5.40 -24.35 -2.15
CA THR A 173 4.89 -23.95 -3.47
C THR A 173 5.56 -24.69 -4.62
N SER A 174 5.09 -24.43 -5.84
CA SER A 174 5.69 -24.91 -7.08
C SER A 174 5.80 -23.75 -8.07
N PRO A 175 6.60 -23.86 -9.14
CA PRO A 175 6.70 -22.82 -10.17
C PRO A 175 5.34 -22.38 -10.74
N ALA A 176 4.38 -23.32 -10.82
CA ALA A 176 3.04 -23.03 -11.32
C ALA A 176 2.19 -22.20 -10.35
N TRP A 177 2.43 -22.26 -9.04
CA TRP A 177 1.57 -21.68 -8.00
C TRP A 177 2.26 -20.62 -7.13
N VAL A 178 3.53 -20.30 -7.40
CA VAL A 178 4.34 -19.37 -6.61
C VAL A 178 3.70 -18.00 -6.43
N ASN A 179 3.08 -17.45 -7.47
CA ASN A 179 2.45 -16.13 -7.42
C ASN A 179 1.30 -16.09 -6.39
N GLY A 180 0.38 -17.04 -6.47
CA GLY A 180 -0.75 -17.14 -5.53
C GLY A 180 -0.30 -17.45 -4.11
N THR A 181 0.63 -18.39 -3.94
CA THR A 181 1.15 -18.76 -2.61
C THR A 181 1.86 -17.59 -1.94
N MET A 182 2.70 -16.86 -2.67
CA MET A 182 3.41 -15.71 -2.10
C MET A 182 2.46 -14.59 -1.72
N ALA A 183 1.47 -14.27 -2.56
CA ALA A 183 0.43 -13.30 -2.22
C ALA A 183 -0.42 -13.73 -1.02
N PHE A 184 -0.72 -15.03 -0.88
CA PHE A 184 -1.43 -15.58 0.27
C PHE A 184 -0.63 -15.42 1.57
N VAL A 185 0.64 -15.84 1.56
CA VAL A 185 1.52 -15.78 2.73
C VAL A 185 1.74 -14.33 3.16
N THR A 186 2.06 -13.44 2.22
CA THR A 186 2.32 -12.03 2.53
C THR A 186 1.06 -11.30 2.97
N GLY A 187 -0.10 -11.58 2.37
CA GLY A 187 -1.39 -11.05 2.81
C GLY A 187 -1.79 -11.55 4.20
N LEU A 188 -1.57 -12.82 4.51
CA LEU A 188 -1.88 -13.35 5.84
C LEU A 188 -1.05 -12.66 6.93
N ILE A 189 0.25 -12.49 6.69
CA ILE A 189 1.17 -11.82 7.63
C ILE A 189 0.84 -10.33 7.73
N SER A 190 0.53 -9.67 6.60
CA SER A 190 0.15 -8.25 6.57
C SER A 190 -1.13 -7.97 7.37
N THR A 191 -2.05 -8.93 7.47
CA THR A 191 -3.32 -8.75 8.21
C THR A 191 -3.13 -8.26 9.66
N TYR A 192 -2.01 -8.63 10.30
CA TYR A 192 -1.69 -8.28 11.69
C TYR A 192 -0.31 -7.62 11.87
N SER A 193 0.43 -7.35 10.79
CA SER A 193 1.76 -6.74 10.83
C SER A 193 1.87 -5.54 9.89
N SER A 194 2.97 -4.81 9.92
CA SER A 194 3.15 -3.67 9.01
C SER A 194 3.52 -4.15 7.61
N THR A 195 2.66 -3.88 6.62
CA THR A 195 2.91 -4.13 5.20
C THR A 195 4.24 -3.51 4.74
N SER A 196 4.40 -2.19 4.93
CA SER A 196 5.58 -1.44 4.48
C SER A 196 6.80 -1.63 5.38
N GLY A 197 6.60 -1.89 6.67
CA GLY A 197 7.67 -2.00 7.66
C GLY A 197 8.26 -3.39 7.84
N VAL A 198 7.46 -4.43 7.63
CA VAL A 198 7.83 -5.82 7.92
C VAL A 198 7.72 -6.69 6.67
N VAL A 199 6.57 -6.70 6.01
CA VAL A 199 6.31 -7.64 4.91
C VAL A 199 7.18 -7.34 3.70
N TYR A 200 7.18 -6.11 3.18
CA TYR A 200 8.02 -5.78 2.03
C TYR A 200 9.52 -5.98 2.30
N PRO A 201 10.10 -5.44 3.40
CA PRO A 201 11.52 -5.60 3.66
C PRO A 201 11.92 -7.07 3.89
N ALA A 202 11.05 -7.90 4.47
CA ALA A 202 11.37 -9.30 4.73
C ALA A 202 11.21 -10.21 3.51
N PHE A 203 10.25 -9.93 2.61
CA PHE A 203 9.89 -10.85 1.52
C PHE A 203 10.44 -10.44 0.15
N LEU A 204 10.50 -9.15 -0.20
CA LEU A 204 10.99 -8.75 -1.53
C LEU A 204 12.45 -9.19 -1.78
N PRO A 205 13.39 -9.08 -0.82
CA PRO A 205 14.76 -9.57 -1.01
C PRO A 205 14.88 -11.09 -1.21
N THR A 206 13.83 -11.85 -0.88
CA THR A 206 13.84 -13.32 -1.01
C THR A 206 13.57 -13.79 -2.44
N VAL A 207 13.06 -12.92 -3.30
CA VAL A 207 12.59 -13.27 -4.65
C VAL A 207 13.67 -13.96 -5.49
N PRO A 208 14.93 -13.47 -5.58
CA PRO A 208 15.95 -14.11 -6.40
C PRO A 208 16.25 -15.54 -5.95
N GLY A 209 16.47 -15.75 -4.65
CA GLY A 209 16.77 -17.07 -4.09
C GLY A 209 15.58 -18.02 -4.16
N LEU A 210 14.34 -17.51 -4.11
CA LEU A 210 13.13 -18.33 -4.29
C LEU A 210 13.02 -18.84 -5.73
N VAL A 211 13.24 -17.98 -6.74
CA VAL A 211 13.22 -18.37 -8.15
C VAL A 211 14.31 -19.41 -8.45
N GLU A 212 15.51 -19.18 -7.94
CA GLU A 212 16.64 -20.11 -8.11
C GLU A 212 16.30 -21.50 -7.56
N ARG A 213 15.71 -21.58 -6.35
CA ARG A 213 15.33 -22.85 -5.73
C ARG A 213 14.19 -23.57 -6.41
N LEU A 214 13.19 -22.83 -6.89
CA LEU A 214 12.07 -23.43 -7.60
C LEU A 214 12.47 -23.92 -9.00
N GLY A 215 13.60 -23.44 -9.55
CA GLY A 215 14.02 -23.75 -10.92
C GLY A 215 13.08 -23.17 -11.97
N GLY A 216 12.26 -22.18 -11.60
CA GLY A 216 11.22 -21.60 -12.44
C GLY A 216 10.36 -20.57 -11.72
N GLY A 217 9.60 -19.81 -12.49
CA GLY A 217 8.84 -18.65 -12.02
C GLY A 217 9.46 -17.33 -12.49
N ASN A 218 8.61 -16.32 -12.67
CA ASN A 218 9.07 -14.99 -13.08
C ASN A 218 9.32 -14.13 -11.83
N PRO A 219 10.56 -13.64 -11.59
CA PRO A 219 10.88 -12.88 -10.39
C PRO A 219 10.02 -11.61 -10.26
N LEU A 220 9.70 -10.93 -11.37
CA LEU A 220 8.84 -9.75 -11.34
C LEU A 220 7.41 -10.12 -10.93
N GLU A 221 6.86 -11.23 -11.46
CA GLU A 221 5.51 -11.68 -11.08
C GLU A 221 5.41 -12.02 -9.59
N ILE A 222 6.44 -12.67 -9.04
CA ILE A 222 6.50 -13.01 -7.61
C ILE A 222 6.57 -11.73 -6.78
N ALA A 223 7.43 -10.79 -7.16
CA ALA A 223 7.56 -9.52 -6.46
C ALA A 223 6.26 -8.69 -6.51
N LEU A 224 5.59 -8.63 -7.66
CA LEU A 224 4.27 -8.01 -7.80
C LEU A 224 3.23 -8.73 -6.94
N SER A 225 3.30 -10.05 -6.84
CA SER A 225 2.39 -10.85 -5.99
C SER A 225 2.60 -10.56 -4.50
N ILE A 226 3.85 -10.41 -4.06
CA ILE A 226 4.18 -9.98 -2.69
C ILE A 226 3.57 -8.60 -2.40
N ASN A 227 3.78 -7.65 -3.32
CA ASN A 227 3.27 -6.28 -3.22
C ASN A 227 1.73 -6.23 -3.13
N VAL A 228 1.04 -6.83 -4.10
CA VAL A 228 -0.43 -6.82 -4.15
C VAL A 228 -1.03 -7.63 -3.01
N GLY A 229 -0.52 -8.82 -2.73
CA GLY A 229 -1.04 -9.69 -1.68
C GLY A 229 -0.99 -9.04 -0.29
N ALA A 230 0.13 -8.36 0.02
CA ALA A 230 0.27 -7.67 1.29
C ALA A 230 -0.58 -6.38 1.36
N ALA A 231 -0.75 -5.63 0.27
CA ALA A 231 -1.56 -4.41 0.29
C ALA A 231 -3.07 -4.66 0.31
N LEU A 232 -3.55 -5.72 -0.37
CA LEU A 232 -4.99 -5.91 -0.59
C LEU A 232 -5.77 -6.16 0.71
N VAL A 233 -5.11 -6.72 1.73
CA VAL A 233 -5.69 -7.01 3.04
C VAL A 233 -5.79 -5.79 3.96
N ASP A 234 -5.12 -4.67 3.63
CA ASP A 234 -4.96 -3.50 4.49
C ASP A 234 -6.26 -2.71 4.77
N VAL A 235 -7.43 -3.24 4.42
CA VAL A 235 -8.75 -2.76 4.87
C VAL A 235 -9.31 -3.67 5.99
N SER A 236 -8.44 -4.03 6.94
CA SER A 236 -8.78 -4.79 8.15
C SER A 236 -8.84 -3.85 9.35
N PRO A 237 -9.59 -4.15 10.43
CA PRO A 237 -9.67 -3.28 11.59
C PRO A 237 -8.37 -3.26 12.42
N LEU A 238 -7.42 -4.13 12.08
CA LEU A 238 -6.10 -4.22 12.69
C LEU A 238 -5.07 -3.36 11.95
N SER A 239 -5.37 -2.96 10.70
CA SER A 239 -4.51 -2.07 9.92
C SER A 239 -4.73 -0.60 10.31
N THR A 240 -3.76 0.26 9.97
CA THR A 240 -3.88 1.71 10.17
C THR A 240 -5.12 2.29 9.47
N VAL A 241 -5.38 1.87 8.24
CA VAL A 241 -6.49 2.39 7.42
C VAL A 241 -7.83 1.95 7.99
N GLY A 242 -7.98 0.68 8.39
CA GLY A 242 -9.23 0.21 8.98
C GLY A 242 -9.44 0.74 10.41
N ALA A 243 -8.37 0.95 11.18
CA ALA A 243 -8.45 1.63 12.47
C ALA A 243 -8.94 3.09 12.33
N LEU A 244 -8.48 3.82 11.31
CA LEU A 244 -8.98 5.15 10.98
C LEU A 244 -10.46 5.11 10.55
N CYS A 245 -10.86 4.13 9.75
CA CYS A 245 -12.27 3.95 9.37
C CYS A 245 -13.17 3.64 10.58
N MET A 246 -12.68 2.86 11.53
CA MET A 246 -13.35 2.56 12.79
C MET A 246 -13.46 3.80 13.68
N ALA A 247 -12.40 4.60 13.77
CA ALA A 247 -12.38 5.84 14.54
C ALA A 247 -13.30 6.91 13.95
N ALA A 248 -13.48 6.92 12.62
CA ALA A 248 -14.38 7.83 11.92
C ALA A 248 -15.87 7.42 11.99
N LEU A 249 -16.20 6.32 12.68
CA LEU A 249 -17.58 5.86 12.81
C LEU A 249 -18.42 6.85 13.64
N PRO A 250 -19.57 7.35 13.13
CA PRO A 250 -20.42 8.27 13.87
C PRO A 250 -20.99 7.68 15.17
N SER A 251 -21.17 8.53 16.17
CA SER A 251 -21.81 8.19 17.45
C SER A 251 -23.19 7.56 17.24
N GLY A 252 -23.47 6.47 17.94
CA GLY A 252 -24.74 5.73 17.85
C GLY A 252 -24.74 4.57 16.86
N GLN A 253 -23.63 4.32 16.15
CA GLN A 253 -23.49 3.15 15.28
C GLN A 253 -22.74 2.00 15.95
N ASP A 254 -23.03 0.77 15.53
CA ASP A 254 -22.43 -0.44 16.13
C ASP A 254 -21.00 -0.68 15.62
N GLY A 255 -20.03 -0.19 16.39
CA GLY A 255 -18.61 -0.41 16.13
C GLY A 255 -18.20 -1.87 16.17
N ARG A 256 -18.81 -2.71 17.03
CA ARG A 256 -18.47 -4.15 17.08
C ARG A 256 -18.88 -4.86 15.81
N LYS A 257 -20.03 -4.48 15.23
CA LYS A 257 -20.47 -5.00 13.94
C LYS A 257 -19.51 -4.58 12.82
N LEU A 258 -19.13 -3.31 12.74
CA LEU A 258 -18.18 -2.84 11.73
C LEU A 258 -16.82 -3.53 11.86
N PHE A 259 -16.31 -3.68 13.09
CA PHE A 259 -15.06 -4.40 13.37
C PHE A 259 -15.10 -5.82 12.79
N ARG A 260 -16.14 -6.61 13.10
CA ARG A 260 -16.27 -7.98 12.57
C ARG A 260 -16.36 -8.00 11.05
N GLN A 261 -17.07 -7.05 10.46
CA GLN A 261 -17.21 -6.95 9.00
C GLN A 261 -15.87 -6.65 8.31
N LEU A 262 -15.10 -5.68 8.84
CA LEU A 262 -13.76 -5.38 8.33
C LEU A 262 -12.80 -6.54 8.56
N LEU A 263 -12.93 -7.29 9.67
CA LEU A 263 -12.07 -8.43 9.95
C LEU A 263 -12.31 -9.56 8.93
N VAL A 264 -13.58 -9.93 8.74
CA VAL A 264 -13.97 -10.93 7.73
C VAL A 264 -13.55 -10.48 6.34
N TRP A 265 -13.70 -9.19 6.04
CA TRP A 265 -13.24 -8.61 4.78
C TRP A 265 -11.74 -8.78 4.59
N GLY A 266 -10.92 -8.33 5.53
CA GLY A 266 -9.46 -8.47 5.46
C GLY A 266 -9.03 -9.91 5.21
N PHE A 267 -9.50 -10.87 6.00
CA PHE A 267 -9.18 -12.28 5.79
C PHE A 267 -9.65 -12.83 4.44
N SER A 268 -10.82 -12.39 3.94
CA SER A 268 -11.27 -12.78 2.61
C SER A 268 -10.37 -12.23 1.49
N MET A 269 -9.78 -11.04 1.68
CA MET A 269 -8.87 -10.43 0.71
C MET A 269 -7.54 -11.17 0.59
N VAL A 270 -7.12 -11.95 1.59
CA VAL A 270 -5.96 -12.84 1.48
C VAL A 270 -6.18 -13.87 0.36
N VAL A 271 -7.38 -14.47 0.32
CA VAL A 271 -7.75 -15.45 -0.71
C VAL A 271 -7.96 -14.77 -2.06
N VAL A 272 -8.70 -13.66 -2.09
CA VAL A 272 -8.96 -12.92 -3.33
C VAL A 272 -7.67 -12.39 -3.95
N GLY A 273 -6.75 -11.86 -3.13
CA GLY A 273 -5.43 -11.40 -3.55
C GLY A 273 -4.57 -12.52 -4.09
N ALA A 274 -4.56 -13.68 -3.43
CA ALA A 274 -3.87 -14.87 -3.93
C ALA A 274 -4.39 -15.31 -5.30
N LEU A 275 -5.71 -15.38 -5.48
CA LEU A 275 -6.32 -15.74 -6.77
C LEU A 275 -6.04 -14.70 -7.86
N PHE A 276 -6.15 -13.41 -7.53
CA PHE A 276 -5.80 -12.33 -8.46
C PHE A 276 -4.33 -12.43 -8.89
N CYS A 277 -3.42 -12.67 -7.96
CA CYS A 277 -2.00 -12.76 -8.27
C CYS A 277 -1.70 -14.02 -9.10
N GLN A 278 -2.29 -15.15 -8.75
CA GLN A 278 -2.09 -16.42 -9.43
C GLN A 278 -2.51 -16.37 -10.91
N PHE A 279 -3.66 -15.74 -11.21
CA PHE A 279 -4.23 -15.78 -12.55
C PHE A 279 -4.00 -14.49 -13.34
N GLY A 280 -3.89 -13.34 -12.67
CA GLY A 280 -3.86 -12.01 -13.29
C GLY A 280 -2.52 -11.28 -13.23
N ILE A 281 -1.58 -11.62 -12.32
CA ILE A 281 -0.38 -10.78 -12.14
C ILE A 281 0.52 -10.72 -13.38
N ARG A 282 0.52 -11.79 -14.18
CA ARG A 282 1.28 -11.92 -15.42
C ARG A 282 1.04 -10.80 -16.44
N TYR A 283 -0.13 -10.15 -16.38
CA TYR A 283 -0.46 -9.05 -17.30
C TYR A 283 0.30 -7.76 -16.97
N PHE A 284 0.81 -7.63 -15.75
CA PHE A 284 1.57 -6.47 -15.28
C PHE A 284 3.09 -6.69 -15.33
N ALA A 285 3.54 -7.93 -15.56
CA ALA A 285 4.95 -8.30 -15.64
C ALA A 285 5.48 -8.40 -17.09
N ARG A 286 4.79 -7.75 -18.04
CA ARG A 286 5.14 -7.73 -19.47
C ARG A 286 5.86 -6.45 -19.87
#